data_AF-A0A9P2TA98-F1
#
_entry.id   AF-A0A9P2TA98-F1
#
_cell.length_a   1.000
_cell.length_b   1.000
_cell.length_c   1.000
_cell.angle_alpha   90.00
_cell.angle_beta   90.00
_cell.angle_gamma   90.00
#
_symmetry.space_group_name_H-M   'P 1'
#
loop_
_entity.id
_entity.type
_entity.pdbx_description
1 polymer ?
#
loop_
_entity_poly.entity_id
_entity_poly.type
_entity_poly.pdbx_seq_one_letter_code
_entity_poly.pdbx_strand_id
1 'polypeptide(L)'
;MRRSITLALTGLLTGVLVSTSTPNAAAEVDHQPVILPNCAVTLVPNGGDADSAECLQPARDTMASNRGSGHHHCGHHHHGRCDDDYVPYVVVAEHGPWGSRAEREGWHLYFVEPGLYYIPQKFNDQASSWASYGFCGYFHVHAPGTEPAAFFPKNRAGNFPYGRVGNDELSGVSVYDHCA
;
A
#
# COMPACT_ATOMS: atom_id res chain seq x y z
N MET A 1 63.84 -0.87 -27.43
CA MET A 1 62.88 -0.81 -28.55
C MET A 1 61.54 -1.37 -28.09
N ARG A 2 60.46 -0.66 -28.41
CA ARG A 2 59.07 -0.96 -28.08
C ARG A 2 58.60 -2.30 -28.65
N ARG A 3 57.68 -2.98 -27.95
CA ARG A 3 56.46 -3.55 -28.53
C ARG A 3 55.46 -3.90 -27.42
N SER A 4 54.46 -3.04 -27.28
CA SER A 4 53.23 -3.30 -26.55
C SER A 4 52.31 -4.14 -27.43
N ILE A 5 51.69 -5.18 -26.87
CA ILE A 5 50.55 -5.86 -27.49
C ILE A 5 49.36 -5.70 -26.55
N THR A 6 48.40 -4.91 -27.01
CA THR A 6 47.06 -4.77 -26.46
C THR A 6 46.24 -5.98 -26.90
N LEU A 7 45.47 -6.61 -26.00
CA LEU A 7 44.35 -7.47 -26.35
C LEU A 7 43.19 -7.27 -25.37
N ALA A 8 42.21 -6.53 -25.90
CA ALA A 8 40.78 -6.43 -25.62
C ALA A 8 40.19 -7.09 -24.37
N LEU A 9 39.62 -6.22 -23.53
CA LEU A 9 38.58 -6.50 -22.55
C LEU A 9 37.26 -6.77 -23.27
N THR A 10 36.80 -8.03 -23.34
CA THR A 10 35.41 -8.35 -23.69
C THR A 10 34.91 -9.46 -22.79
N GLY A 11 34.39 -9.06 -21.62
CA GLY A 11 33.59 -9.90 -20.75
C GLY A 11 32.28 -9.19 -20.45
N LEU A 12 31.35 -9.25 -21.40
CA LEU A 12 29.95 -8.88 -21.19
C LEU A 12 29.37 -9.84 -20.15
N LEU A 13 29.38 -9.43 -18.88
CA LEU A 13 28.49 -10.00 -17.88
C LEU A 13 27.09 -9.54 -18.25
N THR A 14 26.38 -10.39 -18.99
CA THR A 14 24.93 -10.33 -19.16
C THR A 14 24.30 -10.39 -17.78
N GLY A 15 23.99 -9.22 -17.23
CA GLY A 15 23.09 -9.09 -16.09
C GLY A 15 21.72 -9.58 -16.51
N VAL A 16 21.43 -10.84 -16.19
CA VAL A 16 20.06 -11.33 -16.20
C VAL A 16 19.36 -10.60 -15.05
N LEU A 17 18.72 -9.48 -15.37
CA LEU A 17 17.69 -8.91 -14.51
C LEU A 17 16.58 -9.96 -14.46
N VAL A 18 16.62 -10.82 -13.43
CA VAL A 18 15.48 -11.64 -13.08
C VAL A 18 14.41 -10.65 -12.64
N SER A 19 13.50 -10.29 -13.56
CA SER A 19 12.24 -9.66 -13.19
C SER A 19 11.47 -10.67 -12.36
N THR A 20 11.71 -10.66 -11.05
CA THR A 20 10.83 -11.31 -10.09
C THR A 20 9.53 -10.51 -10.11
N SER A 21 8.59 -10.93 -10.97
CA SER A 21 7.20 -10.55 -10.80
C SER A 21 6.78 -11.04 -9.41
N THR A 22 6.73 -10.13 -8.44
CA THR A 22 6.24 -10.43 -7.10
C THR A 22 4.79 -10.88 -7.25
N PRO A 23 4.44 -12.13 -6.88
CA PRO A 23 3.06 -12.58 -6.96
C PRO A 23 2.20 -11.77 -5.99
N ASN A 24 1.05 -11.28 -6.46
CA ASN A 24 0.04 -10.68 -5.59
C ASN A 24 -0.50 -11.79 -4.67
N ALA A 25 -0.15 -11.74 -3.39
CA ALA A 25 -0.74 -12.60 -2.39
C ALA A 25 -2.15 -12.11 -2.05
N ALA A 26 -3.01 -12.99 -1.56
CA ALA A 26 -4.18 -12.52 -0.82
C ALA A 26 -3.69 -11.70 0.37
N ALA A 27 -4.32 -10.57 0.66
CA ALA A 27 -4.09 -9.92 1.95
C ALA A 27 -4.61 -10.89 3.01
N GLU A 28 -3.71 -11.59 3.70
CA GLU A 28 -4.10 -12.41 4.86
C GLU A 28 -4.74 -11.48 5.90
N VAL A 29 -5.87 -11.92 6.45
CA VAL A 29 -6.84 -11.09 7.22
C VAL A 29 -6.34 -10.73 8.64
N ASP A 30 -5.13 -11.13 9.00
CA ASP A 30 -4.61 -10.94 10.37
C ASP A 30 -4.16 -9.49 10.68
N HIS A 31 -4.15 -8.58 9.70
CA HIS A 31 -3.88 -7.16 9.92
C HIS A 31 -5.20 -6.38 10.04
N GLN A 32 -5.70 -6.24 11.27
CA GLN A 32 -6.76 -5.25 11.53
C GLN A 32 -6.19 -3.84 11.32
N PRO A 33 -6.87 -2.99 10.52
CA PRO A 33 -6.39 -1.64 10.28
C PRO A 33 -6.46 -0.81 11.56
N VAL A 34 -5.45 0.04 11.78
CA VAL A 34 -5.49 1.05 12.83
C VAL A 34 -6.21 2.28 12.28
N ILE A 35 -7.41 2.56 12.79
CA ILE A 35 -8.28 3.61 12.29
C ILE A 35 -8.53 4.62 13.39
N LEU A 36 -8.10 5.86 13.16
CA LEU A 36 -8.44 6.97 14.04
C LEU A 36 -9.77 7.60 13.60
N PRO A 37 -10.68 7.91 14.54
CA PRO A 37 -11.91 8.63 14.23
C PRO A 37 -11.61 9.94 13.48
N ASN A 38 -12.40 10.22 12.43
CA ASN A 38 -12.27 11.44 11.61
C ASN A 38 -10.90 11.60 10.95
N CYS A 39 -10.23 10.50 10.62
CA CYS A 39 -8.94 10.50 9.94
C CYS A 39 -9.00 9.73 8.62
N ALA A 40 -8.50 10.33 7.54
CA ALA A 40 -8.38 9.68 6.23
C ALA A 40 -7.03 8.98 6.05
N VAL A 41 -5.97 9.54 6.64
CA VAL A 41 -4.62 8.97 6.59
C VAL A 41 -4.05 8.83 7.99
N THR A 42 -3.88 7.59 8.43
CA THR A 42 -3.33 7.26 9.75
C THR A 42 -1.91 6.73 9.60
N LEU A 43 -0.98 7.31 10.33
CA LEU A 43 0.36 6.78 10.53
C LEU A 43 0.38 5.89 11.76
N VAL A 44 1.00 4.72 11.65
CA VAL A 44 1.40 3.89 12.78
C VAL A 44 2.92 3.74 12.72
N PRO A 45 3.70 4.39 13.60
CA PRO A 45 5.15 4.43 13.49
C PRO A 45 5.83 3.07 13.77
N ASN A 46 5.20 2.19 14.56
CA ASN A 46 5.77 0.90 14.96
C ASN A 46 4.81 -0.26 14.68
N GLY A 47 4.55 -0.56 13.41
CA GLY A 47 4.16 -1.93 13.04
C GLY A 47 2.76 -2.42 13.40
N GLY A 48 1.91 -1.56 13.97
CA GLY A 48 0.58 -1.94 14.46
C GLY A 48 0.25 -1.52 15.89
N ASP A 49 1.15 -0.84 16.60
CA ASP A 49 0.81 -0.24 17.90
C ASP A 49 -0.15 0.95 17.73
N ALA A 50 -1.45 0.67 17.89
CA ALA A 50 -2.52 1.64 17.76
C ALA A 50 -2.42 2.81 18.74
N ASP A 51 -1.76 2.63 19.89
CA ASP A 51 -1.60 3.69 20.89
C ASP A 51 -0.63 4.78 20.44
N SER A 52 0.22 4.47 19.45
CA SER A 52 1.18 5.40 18.84
C SER A 52 0.66 6.02 17.53
N ALA A 53 -0.59 5.76 17.16
CA ALA A 53 -1.12 6.19 15.88
C ALA A 53 -1.34 7.71 15.81
N GLU A 54 -0.98 8.29 14.66
CA GLU A 54 -1.12 9.72 14.40
C GLU A 54 -2.04 9.95 13.21
N CYS A 55 -2.95 10.92 13.33
CA CYS A 55 -3.72 11.36 12.18
C CYS A 55 -2.92 12.36 11.34
N LEU A 56 -2.54 11.96 10.14
CA LEU A 56 -1.78 12.82 9.22
C LEU A 56 -2.69 13.68 8.36
N GLN A 57 -3.86 13.16 8.01
CA GLN A 57 -4.84 13.89 7.22
C GLN A 57 -6.25 13.63 7.77
N PRO A 58 -7.01 14.68 8.13
CA PRO A 58 -8.38 14.50 8.59
C PRO A 58 -9.25 13.88 7.50
N ALA A 59 -10.24 13.11 7.93
CA ALA A 59 -11.33 12.65 7.08
C ALA A 59 -12.04 13.85 6.48
N ARG A 60 -12.60 13.69 5.27
CA ARG A 60 -13.50 14.71 4.73
C ARG A 60 -14.76 14.74 5.60
N ASP A 61 -15.30 15.93 5.88
CA ASP A 61 -16.53 16.14 6.69
C ASP A 61 -17.75 15.35 6.19
N THR A 62 -17.65 14.70 5.04
CA THR A 62 -18.67 13.85 4.42
C THR A 62 -18.94 12.54 5.18
N MET A 63 -18.08 12.11 6.11
CA MET A 63 -18.26 10.87 6.88
C MET A 63 -18.79 11.09 8.32
N ALA A 64 -18.92 12.34 8.77
CA ALA A 64 -19.54 12.64 10.07
C ALA A 64 -21.06 12.36 10.11
N SER A 65 -21.70 12.13 8.95
CA SER A 65 -23.15 11.90 8.85
C SER A 65 -23.59 10.45 8.65
N ASN A 66 -22.69 9.46 8.58
CA ASN A 66 -23.09 8.05 8.41
C ASN A 66 -22.80 7.13 9.61
N ARG A 67 -22.30 7.67 10.72
CA ARG A 67 -22.30 6.93 12.00
C ARG A 67 -23.65 6.98 12.74
N GLY A 68 -24.68 7.57 12.11
CA GLY A 68 -26.04 7.58 12.61
C GLY A 68 -26.99 6.85 11.65
N SER A 69 -27.46 5.67 12.07
CA SER A 69 -28.63 4.98 11.50
C SER A 69 -28.45 4.35 10.11
N GLY A 70 -27.78 3.19 10.07
CA GLY A 70 -27.93 2.20 9.01
C GLY A 70 -28.42 0.89 9.60
N HIS A 71 -29.73 0.74 9.80
CA HIS A 71 -30.35 -0.58 9.97
C HIS A 71 -30.16 -1.36 8.66
N HIS A 72 -29.02 -2.04 8.51
CA HIS A 72 -28.84 -3.00 7.44
C HIS A 72 -29.59 -4.27 7.81
N HIS A 73 -30.78 -4.40 7.23
CA HIS A 73 -31.59 -5.61 7.26
C HIS A 73 -30.75 -6.79 6.74
N CYS A 74 -30.39 -7.70 7.63
CA CYS A 74 -29.79 -8.98 7.28
C CYS A 74 -30.84 -9.79 6.50
N GLY A 75 -30.69 -9.85 5.18
CA GLY A 75 -31.45 -10.77 4.35
C GLY A 75 -31.11 -12.19 4.76
N HIS A 76 -32.10 -12.93 5.27
CA HIS A 76 -32.05 -14.37 5.44
C HIS A 76 -31.62 -14.99 4.10
N HIS A 77 -30.48 -15.69 4.07
CA HIS A 77 -30.25 -17.00 3.46
C HIS A 77 -28.73 -17.22 3.32
N HIS A 78 -28.26 -18.34 3.91
CA HIS A 78 -26.91 -18.93 3.85
C HIS A 78 -25.84 -18.39 4.83
N HIS A 79 -25.67 -19.11 5.95
CA HIS A 79 -24.40 -19.39 6.66
C HIS A 79 -23.30 -18.32 6.76
N GLY A 80 -23.62 -17.04 6.89
CA GLY A 80 -22.64 -15.98 7.14
C GLY A 80 -22.61 -15.59 8.62
N ARG A 81 -21.43 -15.65 9.25
CA ARG A 81 -21.18 -14.88 10.48
C ARG A 81 -21.61 -13.44 10.21
N CYS A 82 -22.27 -12.80 11.18
CA CYS A 82 -22.39 -11.35 11.17
C CYS A 82 -20.96 -10.81 11.27
N ASP A 83 -20.38 -10.44 10.13
CA ASP A 83 -19.03 -9.91 10.06
C ASP A 83 -18.97 -8.63 10.89
N ASP A 84 -18.04 -8.62 11.85
CA ASP A 84 -17.61 -7.41 12.56
C ASP A 84 -17.40 -6.27 11.57
N ASP A 85 -17.77 -5.04 11.97
CA ASP A 85 -17.71 -3.81 11.18
C ASP A 85 -16.44 -3.73 10.31
N TYR A 86 -16.57 -4.17 9.05
CA TYR A 86 -15.47 -4.26 8.10
C TYR A 86 -15.16 -2.84 7.59
N VAL A 87 -13.96 -2.34 7.85
CA VAL A 87 -13.53 -1.05 7.32
C VAL A 87 -12.58 -1.26 6.13
N PRO A 88 -12.91 -0.78 4.93
CA PRO A 88 -11.99 -0.80 3.78
C PRO A 88 -10.76 0.08 4.02
N TYR A 89 -9.60 -0.36 3.54
CA TYR A 89 -8.36 0.40 3.63
C TYR A 89 -7.35 0.01 2.55
N VAL A 90 -6.39 0.89 2.32
CA VAL A 90 -5.10 0.59 1.67
C VAL A 90 -4.02 0.88 2.68
N VAL A 91 -2.98 0.06 2.73
CA VAL A 91 -1.83 0.27 3.59
C VAL A 91 -0.55 0.13 2.80
N VAL A 92 0.41 1.01 3.08
CA VAL A 92 1.80 0.88 2.64
C VAL A 92 2.71 0.89 3.86
N ALA A 93 3.79 0.11 3.82
CA ALA A 93 4.69 -0.09 4.93
C ALA A 93 6.15 0.16 4.54
N GLU A 94 6.94 0.64 5.50
CA GLU A 94 8.38 0.89 5.35
C GLU A 94 9.14 -0.36 4.90
N HIS A 95 8.80 -1.49 5.50
CA HIS A 95 9.54 -2.73 5.33
C HIS A 95 8.69 -3.79 4.64
N GLY A 96 9.39 -4.73 4.01
CA GLY A 96 8.80 -5.89 3.37
C GLY A 96 9.58 -7.17 3.69
N PRO A 97 9.09 -8.33 3.24
CA PRO A 97 7.84 -8.47 2.50
C PRO A 97 6.59 -8.34 3.39
N TRP A 98 5.43 -8.04 2.80
CA TRP A 98 4.15 -8.02 3.52
C TRP A 98 3.95 -9.27 4.37
N GLY A 99 3.52 -9.12 5.62
CA GLY A 99 3.31 -10.21 6.57
C GLY A 99 4.58 -10.75 7.23
N SER A 100 5.76 -10.25 6.83
CA SER A 100 7.02 -10.59 7.50
C SER A 100 7.17 -9.89 8.85
N ARG A 101 8.09 -10.39 9.66
CA ARG A 101 8.48 -9.71 10.90
C ARG A 101 9.02 -8.30 10.64
N ALA A 102 9.78 -8.10 9.57
CA ALA A 102 10.35 -6.79 9.25
C ALA A 102 9.26 -5.76 8.94
N GLU A 103 8.24 -6.15 8.18
CA GLU A 103 7.07 -5.31 7.91
C GLU A 103 6.37 -4.84 9.20
N ARG A 104 6.27 -5.72 10.20
CA ARG A 104 5.68 -5.40 11.51
C ARG A 104 6.57 -4.60 12.44
N GLU A 105 7.80 -4.26 12.05
CA GLU A 105 8.72 -3.48 12.88
C GLU A 105 8.91 -2.05 12.35
N GLY A 106 8.46 -1.75 11.13
CA GLY A 106 8.53 -0.43 10.51
C GLY A 106 7.22 0.37 10.61
N TRP A 107 7.20 1.54 9.97
CA TRP A 107 5.98 2.36 9.93
C TRP A 107 4.95 1.82 8.93
N HIS A 108 3.66 2.12 9.19
CA HIS A 108 2.52 1.90 8.29
C HIS A 108 1.77 3.19 8.03
N LEU A 109 1.30 3.36 6.79
CA LEU A 109 0.37 4.42 6.40
C LEU A 109 -0.94 3.80 5.90
N TYR A 110 -2.02 3.98 6.66
CA TYR A 110 -3.36 3.54 6.31
C TYR A 110 -4.14 4.66 5.61
N PHE A 111 -4.74 4.34 4.47
CA PHE A 111 -5.68 5.18 3.73
C PHE A 111 -7.07 4.54 3.81
N VAL A 112 -7.99 5.20 4.50
CA VAL A 112 -9.29 4.60 4.89
C VAL A 112 -10.49 5.24 4.19
N GLU A 113 -10.24 6.16 3.26
CA GLU A 113 -11.25 6.78 2.39
C GLU A 113 -10.77 6.81 0.94
N PRO A 114 -11.68 6.88 -0.03
CA PRO A 114 -11.33 7.20 -1.41
C PRO A 114 -10.76 8.60 -1.55
N GLY A 115 -9.71 8.74 -2.35
CA GLY A 115 -9.04 10.02 -2.52
C GLY A 115 -7.73 9.92 -3.29
N LEU A 116 -7.14 11.10 -3.47
CA LEU A 116 -5.80 11.27 -4.03
C LEU A 116 -4.91 11.73 -2.87
N TYR A 117 -3.93 10.92 -2.51
CA TYR A 117 -3.06 11.14 -1.36
C TYR A 117 -1.62 11.26 -1.80
N TYR A 118 -0.95 12.29 -1.33
CA TYR A 118 0.51 12.35 -1.37
C TYR A 118 1.06 11.52 -0.22
N ILE A 119 2.15 10.79 -0.47
CA ILE A 119 2.96 10.27 0.63
C ILE A 119 3.61 11.48 1.34
N PRO A 120 3.51 11.59 2.67
CA PRO A 120 4.18 12.66 3.40
C PRO A 120 5.67 12.66 3.10
N GLN A 121 6.27 13.84 2.94
CA GLN A 121 7.69 13.98 2.53
C GLN A 121 8.67 13.14 3.38
N LYS A 122 8.39 12.97 4.68
CA LYS A 122 9.23 12.16 5.58
C LYS A 122 9.23 10.66 5.27
N PHE A 123 8.24 10.16 4.53
CA PHE A 123 8.06 8.74 4.17
C PHE A 123 8.10 8.50 2.66
N ASN A 124 8.30 9.56 1.88
CA ASN A 124 8.43 9.46 0.43
C ASN A 124 9.54 8.46 0.12
N ASP A 125 9.36 7.65 -0.91
CA ASP A 125 10.44 6.84 -1.45
C ASP A 125 11.04 5.87 -0.40
N GLN A 126 10.19 5.34 0.50
CA GLN A 126 10.60 4.39 1.56
C GLN A 126 9.69 3.18 1.69
N ALA A 127 8.55 3.17 0.99
CA ALA A 127 7.60 2.07 1.08
C ALA A 127 8.14 0.82 0.37
N SER A 128 8.18 -0.31 1.07
CA SER A 128 8.64 -1.60 0.55
C SER A 128 7.51 -2.63 0.38
N SER A 129 6.39 -2.47 1.09
CA SER A 129 5.25 -3.39 0.97
C SER A 129 3.89 -2.70 1.05
N TRP A 130 2.85 -3.41 0.62
CA TRP A 130 1.50 -2.88 0.58
C TRP A 130 0.44 -3.97 0.74
N ALA A 131 -0.73 -3.55 1.21
CA ALA A 131 -1.96 -4.33 1.15
C ALA A 131 -3.18 -3.45 0.89
N SER A 132 -4.25 -4.07 0.42
CA SER A 132 -5.51 -3.43 0.10
C SER A 132 -6.67 -4.33 0.49
N TYR A 133 -7.71 -3.73 1.05
CA TYR A 133 -8.88 -4.41 1.56
C TYR A 133 -10.13 -3.58 1.27
N GLY A 134 -11.07 -4.11 0.49
CA GLY A 134 -12.27 -3.37 0.06
C GLY A 134 -12.05 -2.23 -0.95
N PHE A 135 -10.88 -1.61 -0.98
CA PHE A 135 -10.47 -0.59 -1.95
C PHE A 135 -9.54 -1.14 -3.05
N CYS A 136 -9.48 -0.43 -4.15
CA CYS A 136 -8.55 -0.63 -5.25
C CYS A 136 -8.04 0.74 -5.74
N GLY A 137 -7.08 0.76 -6.66
CA GLY A 137 -6.56 2.02 -7.17
C GLY A 137 -5.17 1.94 -7.77
N TYR A 138 -4.39 3.01 -7.60
CA TYR A 138 -3.07 3.13 -8.21
C TYR A 138 -2.03 3.68 -7.24
N PHE A 139 -0.83 3.10 -7.31
CA PHE A 139 0.39 3.66 -6.75
C PHE A 139 1.08 4.53 -7.80
N HIS A 140 1.67 5.65 -7.39
CA HIS A 140 2.27 6.65 -8.27
C HIS A 140 3.71 6.96 -7.86
N VAL A 141 4.60 7.05 -8.84
CA VAL A 141 6.00 7.49 -8.65
C VAL A 141 6.10 9.00 -8.38
N HIS A 142 5.06 9.75 -8.78
CA HIS A 142 4.98 11.20 -8.61
C HIS A 142 3.69 11.59 -7.88
N ALA A 143 3.07 12.70 -8.27
CA ALA A 143 1.79 13.12 -7.72
C ALA A 143 0.68 12.07 -7.96
N PRO A 144 -0.28 11.92 -7.04
CA PRO A 144 -1.41 11.02 -7.25
C PRO A 144 -2.20 11.44 -8.50
N GLY A 145 -2.59 10.45 -9.30
CA GLY A 145 -3.25 10.66 -10.60
C GLY A 145 -2.32 10.91 -11.78
N THR A 146 -1.00 10.71 -11.62
CA THR A 146 0.00 10.86 -12.70
C THR A 146 0.73 9.57 -13.03
N GLU A 147 1.32 9.47 -14.22
CA GLU A 147 2.24 8.38 -14.58
C GLU A 147 3.69 8.76 -14.17
N PRO A 148 4.57 7.78 -13.91
CA PRO A 148 4.33 6.33 -13.90
C PRO A 148 3.43 5.84 -12.76
N ALA A 149 2.54 4.89 -13.05
CA ALA A 149 1.63 4.30 -12.07
C ALA A 149 1.52 2.77 -12.15
N ALA A 150 1.08 2.15 -11.05
CA ALA A 150 0.79 0.71 -10.97
C ALA A 150 -0.55 0.45 -10.28
N PHE A 151 -1.43 -0.32 -10.93
CA PHE A 151 -2.76 -0.67 -10.42
C PHE A 151 -2.68 -1.71 -9.30
N PHE A 152 -3.33 -1.46 -8.17
CA PHE A 152 -3.55 -2.46 -7.13
C PHE A 152 -5.03 -2.91 -7.09
N PRO A 153 -5.31 -4.24 -7.11
CA PRO A 153 -6.68 -4.76 -7.03
C PRO A 153 -7.16 -4.81 -5.57
N LYS A 154 -8.47 -4.95 -5.36
CA LYS A 154 -9.03 -5.22 -4.03
C LYS A 154 -8.50 -6.52 -3.44
N ASN A 155 -8.36 -6.56 -2.12
CA ASN A 155 -8.09 -7.76 -1.33
C ASN A 155 -6.80 -8.46 -1.78
N ARG A 156 -5.77 -7.65 -2.00
CA ARG A 156 -4.44 -8.09 -2.42
C ARG A 156 -3.36 -7.42 -1.60
N ALA A 157 -2.25 -8.12 -1.47
CA ALA A 157 -1.02 -7.61 -0.89
C ALA A 157 0.15 -7.92 -1.81
N GLY A 158 1.22 -7.13 -1.66
CA GLY A 158 2.41 -7.23 -2.48
C GLY A 158 3.56 -6.43 -1.92
N ASN A 159 4.63 -6.37 -2.70
CA ASN A 159 5.86 -5.67 -2.36
C ASN A 159 6.25 -4.75 -3.51
N PHE A 160 6.90 -3.64 -3.19
CA PHE A 160 7.65 -2.89 -4.18
C PHE A 160 8.96 -3.65 -4.50
N PRO A 161 9.49 -3.57 -5.73
CA PRO A 161 8.92 -2.87 -6.88
C PRO A 161 7.64 -3.58 -7.36
N TYR A 162 6.67 -2.78 -7.81
CA TYR A 162 5.37 -3.28 -8.26
C TYR A 162 4.92 -2.55 -9.53
N GLY A 163 4.72 -3.30 -10.62
CA GLY A 163 4.39 -2.73 -11.91
C GLY A 163 5.46 -1.73 -12.38
N ARG A 164 5.07 -0.46 -12.53
CA ARG A 164 5.96 0.65 -12.92
C ARG A 164 6.45 1.51 -11.74
N VAL A 165 6.12 1.12 -10.51
CA VAL A 165 6.59 1.80 -9.29
C VAL A 165 7.76 0.99 -8.75
N GLY A 166 8.95 1.57 -8.77
CA GLY A 166 10.16 0.94 -8.25
C GLY A 166 10.15 0.77 -6.73
N ASN A 167 11.21 0.15 -6.20
CA ASN A 167 11.52 0.27 -4.78
C ASN A 167 11.80 1.73 -4.48
N ASP A 168 11.35 2.20 -3.31
CA ASP A 168 11.75 3.52 -2.83
C ASP A 168 11.43 4.63 -3.84
N GLU A 169 10.30 4.51 -4.55
CA GLU A 169 9.85 5.49 -5.56
C GLU A 169 8.40 5.95 -5.31
N LEU A 170 7.71 5.40 -4.31
CA LEU A 170 6.31 5.70 -4.06
C LEU A 170 6.16 7.13 -3.51
N SER A 171 5.43 7.97 -4.25
CA SER A 171 5.13 9.35 -3.88
C SER A 171 3.64 9.69 -3.78
N GLY A 172 2.76 8.85 -4.34
CA GLY A 172 1.32 9.08 -4.28
C GLY A 172 0.48 7.82 -4.37
N VAL A 173 -0.74 7.90 -3.85
CA VAL A 173 -1.74 6.83 -3.87
C VAL A 173 -3.07 7.41 -4.33
N SER A 174 -3.69 6.79 -5.33
CA SER A 174 -5.09 7.00 -5.68
C SER A 174 -5.92 5.84 -5.15
N VAL A 175 -6.88 6.13 -4.28
CA VAL A 175 -7.76 5.13 -3.64
C VAL A 175 -9.18 5.30 -4.15
N TYR A 176 -9.79 4.20 -4.60
CA TYR A 176 -11.14 4.17 -5.15
C TYR A 176 -12.00 3.08 -4.50
N ASP A 177 -13.30 3.37 -4.34
CA ASP A 177 -14.31 2.39 -3.93
C ASP A 177 -14.52 1.32 -5.00
N HIS A 178 -14.43 1.69 -6.27
CA HIS A 178 -14.69 0.82 -7.40
C HIS A 178 -13.66 1.08 -8.50
N CYS A 179 -13.15 -0.01 -9.08
CA CYS A 179 -12.29 0.02 -10.25
C CYS A 179 -12.98 -0.77 -11.36
N ALA A 180 -12.89 -0.26 -12.58
CA ALA A 180 -13.46 -0.87 -13.78
C ALA A 180 -12.58 -2.01 -14.30
#